data_AF-A0A382X4U2-F1
#
_entry.id   AF-A0A382X4U2-F1
#
_cell.length_a   1.000
_cell.length_b   1.000
_cell.length_c   1.000
_cell.angle_alpha   90.00
_cell.angle_beta   90.00
_cell.angle_gamma   90.00
#
_symmetry.space_group_name_H-M   'P 1'
#
loop_
_entity.id
_entity.type
_entity.pdbx_description
1 polymer ?
#
loop_
_entity_poly.entity_id
_entity_poly.type
_entity_poly.pdbx_seq_one_letter_code
_entity_poly.pdbx_strand_id
1 'polypeptide(L)'
;MSLLEELKLYIKAFYKGSFTLGSRMFLIGIALIYLIAFSSLWLQIEGLFGSEGIMPMERFFERLSNQDTPVSYILRHPSLLWLDHFLKLGNSFLHILCGMGSLLSIMALFNYWRGYSLFLCWLLYLSLVVLGSPFLSFQWDNLLLESGFLAIWLAGFKRWDQKPSPFILFTVYLLLFRLMFFSGYVKLASNDPVWWNLTALSLHFETQPLPHALGWYFHQIP
;
A
#
# COMPACT_ATOMS: atom_id res chain seq x y z
N MET A 1 50.57 -9.66 -0.01
CA MET A 1 49.32 -8.89 0.15
C MET A 1 49.17 -8.66 1.65
N SER A 2 49.07 -7.41 2.12
CA SER A 2 49.04 -7.16 3.58
C SER A 2 47.68 -7.60 4.15
N LEU A 3 47.66 -8.04 5.41
CA LEU A 3 46.42 -8.39 6.12
C LEU A 3 45.37 -7.27 6.04
N LEU A 4 45.82 -6.02 5.93
CA LEU A 4 44.99 -4.83 5.76
C LEU A 4 44.32 -4.77 4.37
N GLU A 5 44.98 -5.26 3.32
CA GLU A 5 44.39 -5.38 1.99
C GLU A 5 43.38 -6.53 1.90
N GLU A 6 43.66 -7.67 2.55
CA GLU A 6 42.67 -8.75 2.66
C GLU A 6 41.46 -8.32 3.48
N LEU A 7 41.65 -7.61 4.59
CA LEU A 7 40.56 -7.07 5.41
C LEU A 7 39.77 -6.01 4.61
N LYS A 8 40.43 -5.14 3.85
CA LYS A 8 39.76 -4.19 2.95
C LYS A 8 39.00 -4.90 1.84
N LEU A 9 39.56 -5.96 1.25
CA LEU A 9 38.88 -6.80 0.24
C LEU A 9 37.68 -7.54 0.84
N TYR A 10 37.80 -8.05 2.07
CA TYR A 10 36.74 -8.75 2.79
C TYR A 10 35.63 -7.78 3.21
N ILE A 11 35.97 -6.61 3.74
CA ILE A 11 35.00 -5.54 4.06
C ILE A 11 34.34 -5.03 2.78
N LYS A 12 35.09 -4.85 1.69
CA LYS A 12 34.57 -4.40 0.39
C LYS A 12 33.75 -5.50 -0.30
N ALA A 13 34.01 -6.78 -0.05
CA ALA A 13 33.22 -7.92 -0.49
C ALA A 13 31.93 -8.07 0.34
N PHE A 14 32.00 -7.88 1.66
CA PHE A 14 30.85 -7.80 2.57
C PHE A 14 29.92 -6.64 2.19
N TYR A 15 30.47 -5.47 1.81
CA TYR A 15 29.70 -4.33 1.31
C TYR A 15 29.24 -4.44 -0.16
N LYS A 16 29.83 -5.36 -0.95
CA LYS A 16 29.48 -5.59 -2.36
C LYS A 16 28.31 -6.57 -2.54
N GLY A 17 27.96 -7.38 -1.54
CA GLY A 17 27.10 -8.55 -1.74
C GLY A 17 25.69 -8.52 -1.12
N SER A 18 25.41 -7.69 -0.12
CA SER A 18 24.21 -7.91 0.70
C SER A 18 23.15 -6.84 0.47
N PHE A 19 22.05 -7.24 -0.16
CA PHE A 19 20.76 -6.61 0.08
C PHE A 19 20.56 -6.47 1.60
N THR A 20 20.32 -5.25 2.09
CA THR A 20 20.23 -5.04 3.54
C THR A 20 19.02 -5.79 4.08
N LEU A 21 19.18 -6.46 5.24
CA LEU A 21 18.10 -7.22 5.88
C LEU A 21 16.83 -6.37 6.01
N GLY A 22 16.97 -5.07 6.33
CA GLY A 22 15.85 -4.13 6.44
C GLY A 22 15.05 -3.99 5.14
N SER A 23 15.73 -3.81 3.98
CA SER A 23 15.03 -3.74 2.69
C SER A 23 14.28 -5.04 2.38
N ARG A 24 14.82 -6.19 2.77
CA ARG A 24 14.14 -7.49 2.61
C ARG A 24 12.90 -7.60 3.46
N MET A 25 13.01 -7.24 4.73
CA MET A 25 11.88 -7.26 5.65
C MET A 25 10.80 -6.28 5.20
N PHE A 26 11.18 -5.10 4.69
CA PHE A 26 10.24 -4.15 4.11
C PHE A 26 9.48 -4.74 2.91
N LEU A 27 10.18 -5.31 1.93
CA LEU A 27 9.53 -5.92 0.76
C LEU A 27 8.61 -7.09 1.13
N ILE A 28 9.05 -7.94 2.07
CA ILE A 28 8.22 -9.03 2.63
C ILE A 28 6.99 -8.45 3.31
N GLY A 29 7.14 -7.41 4.13
CA GLY A 29 6.05 -6.72 4.79
C GLY A 29 5.02 -6.16 3.81
N ILE A 30 5.47 -5.49 2.75
CA ILE A 30 4.59 -4.99 1.68
C ILE A 30 3.84 -6.14 0.99
N ALA A 31 4.52 -7.23 0.66
CA ALA A 31 3.87 -8.39 0.06
C ALA A 31 2.81 -9.02 0.98
N LEU A 32 3.10 -9.11 2.29
CA LEU A 32 2.13 -9.59 3.29
C LEU A 32 0.93 -8.64 3.42
N ILE A 33 1.17 -7.33 3.44
CA ILE A 33 0.10 -6.34 3.53
C ILE A 33 -0.80 -6.41 2.29
N TYR A 34 -0.23 -6.54 1.08
CA TYR A 34 -1.04 -6.77 -0.11
C TYR A 34 -1.85 -8.06 -0.02
N LEU A 35 -1.26 -9.17 0.44
CA LEU A 35 -2.00 -10.43 0.61
C LEU A 35 -3.18 -10.26 1.58
N ILE A 36 -2.97 -9.59 2.71
CA ILE A 36 -4.01 -9.30 3.69
C ILE A 36 -5.08 -8.38 3.08
N ALA A 37 -4.68 -7.32 2.39
CA ALA A 37 -5.59 -6.36 1.78
C ALA A 37 -6.47 -7.03 0.71
N PHE A 38 -5.88 -7.79 -0.21
CA PHE A 38 -6.65 -8.51 -1.24
C PHE A 38 -7.54 -9.58 -0.64
N SER A 39 -7.06 -10.36 0.34
CA SER A 39 -7.88 -11.40 0.98
C SER A 39 -9.05 -10.81 1.77
N SER A 40 -8.79 -9.74 2.53
CA SER A 40 -9.80 -9.03 3.31
C SER A 40 -10.86 -8.40 2.39
N LEU A 41 -10.41 -7.76 1.31
CA LEU A 41 -11.30 -7.14 0.34
C LEU A 41 -12.09 -8.19 -0.44
N TRP A 42 -11.51 -9.34 -0.78
CA TRP A 42 -12.21 -10.41 -1.51
C TRP A 42 -13.50 -10.84 -0.80
N LEU A 43 -13.47 -10.95 0.53
CA LEU A 43 -14.66 -11.30 1.33
C LEU A 43 -15.77 -10.24 1.27
N GLN A 44 -15.42 -9.00 0.93
CA GLN A 44 -16.32 -7.84 0.96
C GLN A 44 -16.69 -7.36 -0.45
N ILE A 45 -15.90 -7.71 -1.47
CA ILE A 45 -15.93 -7.08 -2.79
C ILE A 45 -17.30 -7.22 -3.47
N GLU A 46 -17.96 -8.36 -3.32
CA GLU A 46 -19.28 -8.60 -3.91
C GLU A 46 -20.38 -7.79 -3.22
N GLY A 47 -20.36 -7.72 -1.88
CA GLY A 47 -21.31 -6.93 -1.11
C GLY A 47 -21.11 -5.42 -1.28
N LEU A 48 -19.89 -4.97 -1.57
CA LEU A 48 -19.59 -3.55 -1.81
C LEU A 48 -19.87 -3.17 -3.27
N PHE A 49 -19.29 -3.89 -4.22
CA PHE A 49 -19.14 -3.47 -5.61
C PHE A 49 -19.81 -4.39 -6.63
N GLY A 50 -20.32 -5.55 -6.20
CA GLY A 50 -21.07 -6.44 -7.08
C GLY A 50 -22.39 -5.82 -7.55
N SER A 51 -23.03 -6.49 -8.51
CA SER A 51 -24.29 -6.04 -9.11
C SER A 51 -25.42 -5.74 -8.11
N GLU A 52 -25.48 -6.52 -7.03
CA GLU A 52 -26.43 -6.37 -5.90
C GLU A 52 -25.78 -5.72 -4.67
N GLY A 53 -24.58 -5.16 -4.83
CA GLY A 53 -23.83 -4.54 -3.76
C GLY A 53 -24.35 -3.15 -3.36
N ILE A 54 -23.75 -2.57 -2.33
CA ILE A 54 -24.09 -1.22 -1.84
C ILE A 54 -23.81 -0.17 -2.92
N MET A 55 -22.71 -0.32 -3.66
CA MET A 55 -22.32 0.55 -4.76
C MET A 55 -21.90 -0.29 -5.97
N PRO A 56 -22.88 -0.75 -6.78
CA PRO A 56 -22.58 -1.53 -7.98
C PRO A 56 -21.71 -0.74 -8.96
N MET A 57 -20.66 -1.39 -9.45
CA MET A 57 -19.68 -0.78 -10.36
C MET A 57 -20.33 -0.29 -11.66
N GLU A 58 -21.32 -1.02 -12.17
CA GLU A 58 -22.04 -0.69 -13.40
C GLU A 58 -22.74 0.67 -13.27
N ARG A 59 -23.39 0.90 -12.12
CA ARG A 59 -24.07 2.18 -11.83
C ARG A 59 -23.08 3.33 -11.63
N PHE A 60 -21.85 3.03 -11.22
CA PHE A 60 -20.79 4.04 -11.11
C PHE A 60 -20.30 4.44 -12.51
N PHE A 61 -20.07 3.46 -13.39
CA PHE A 61 -19.68 3.70 -14.78
C PHE A 61 -20.74 4.45 -15.57
N GLU A 62 -22.02 4.07 -15.44
CA GLU A 62 -23.14 4.78 -16.10
C GLU A 62 -23.23 6.26 -15.67
N ARG A 63 -22.98 6.55 -14.40
CA ARG A 63 -22.96 7.93 -13.89
C ARG A 63 -21.83 8.75 -14.50
N LEU A 64 -20.63 8.18 -14.62
CA LEU A 64 -19.48 8.84 -15.22
C LEU A 64 -19.64 9.03 -16.74
N SER A 65 -20.15 8.02 -17.45
CA SER A 65 -20.36 8.10 -18.90
C SER A 65 -21.39 9.16 -19.30
N ASN A 66 -22.35 9.45 -18.42
CA ASN A 66 -23.39 10.45 -18.67
C ASN A 66 -22.90 11.89 -18.41
N GLN A 67 -21.78 12.08 -17.71
CA GLN A 67 -21.29 13.39 -17.30
C GLN A 67 -20.12 13.89 -18.15
N ASP A 68 -19.29 12.99 -18.68
CA ASP A 68 -18.04 13.33 -19.34
C ASP A 68 -17.83 12.51 -20.63
N THR A 69 -16.99 13.00 -21.53
CA THR A 69 -16.58 12.22 -22.71
C THR A 69 -15.76 10.98 -22.30
N PRO A 70 -15.82 9.87 -23.07
CA PRO A 70 -15.10 8.63 -22.78
C PRO A 70 -13.63 8.80 -22.42
N VAL A 71 -12.95 9.68 -23.15
CA VAL A 71 -11.52 9.95 -22.93
C VAL A 71 -11.29 10.74 -21.63
N SER A 72 -12.16 11.70 -21.31
CA SER A 72 -12.04 12.57 -20.13
C SER A 72 -12.07 11.77 -18.84
N TYR A 73 -13.06 10.88 -18.67
CA TYR A 73 -13.18 10.15 -17.41
C TYR A 73 -12.16 9.01 -17.26
N ILE A 74 -11.71 8.36 -18.35
CA ILE A 74 -10.66 7.34 -18.29
C ILE A 74 -9.35 7.95 -17.82
N LEU A 75 -9.02 9.14 -18.32
CA LEU A 75 -7.83 9.88 -17.89
C LEU A 75 -7.94 10.34 -16.44
N ARG A 76 -9.15 10.68 -15.96
CA ARG A 76 -9.38 11.09 -14.58
C ARG A 76 -9.35 9.91 -13.60
N HIS A 77 -9.77 8.73 -14.05
CA HIS A 77 -9.87 7.51 -13.24
C HIS A 77 -9.18 6.31 -13.91
N PRO A 78 -7.84 6.28 -13.94
CA PRO A 78 -7.11 5.16 -14.55
C PRO A 78 -7.33 3.87 -13.74
N SER A 79 -7.94 2.85 -14.35
CA SER A 79 -8.25 1.57 -13.69
C SER A 79 -8.37 0.41 -14.70
N LEU A 80 -7.95 -0.79 -14.30
CA LEU A 80 -8.17 -2.01 -15.08
C LEU A 80 -9.64 -2.46 -15.10
N LEU A 81 -10.47 -1.96 -14.18
CA LEU A 81 -11.90 -2.25 -14.13
C LEU A 81 -12.67 -1.74 -15.35
N TRP A 82 -12.12 -0.77 -16.10
CA TRP A 82 -12.67 -0.40 -17.40
C TRP A 82 -12.66 -1.56 -18.41
N LEU A 83 -11.77 -2.54 -18.25
CA LEU A 83 -11.76 -3.73 -19.10
C LEU A 83 -13.00 -4.59 -18.90
N ASP A 84 -13.66 -4.53 -17.74
CA ASP A 84 -14.92 -5.25 -17.52
C ASP A 84 -16.03 -4.76 -18.45
N HIS A 85 -16.03 -3.46 -18.82
CA HIS A 85 -16.96 -2.95 -19.82
C HIS A 85 -16.84 -3.69 -21.17
N PHE A 86 -15.61 -4.08 -21.54
CA PHE A 86 -15.35 -4.83 -22.77
C PHE A 86 -15.53 -6.34 -22.59
N LEU A 87 -15.14 -6.89 -21.45
CA LEU A 87 -15.13 -8.32 -21.17
C LEU A 87 -16.47 -8.87 -20.65
N LYS A 88 -17.34 -8.00 -20.10
CA LYS A 88 -18.67 -8.32 -19.53
C LYS A 88 -18.63 -9.48 -18.53
N LEU A 89 -17.65 -9.45 -17.63
CA LEU A 89 -17.43 -10.49 -16.62
C LEU A 89 -18.17 -10.17 -15.30
N GLY A 90 -18.52 -8.91 -15.05
CA GLY A 90 -19.30 -8.46 -13.91
C GLY A 90 -18.64 -8.84 -12.58
N ASN A 91 -19.40 -9.44 -11.65
CA ASN A 91 -18.89 -9.87 -10.35
C ASN A 91 -17.69 -10.82 -10.45
N SER A 92 -17.61 -11.64 -11.51
CA SER A 92 -16.49 -12.56 -11.71
C SER A 92 -15.16 -11.80 -11.90
N PHE A 93 -15.19 -10.63 -12.54
CA PHE A 93 -13.98 -9.82 -12.74
C PHE A 93 -13.41 -9.32 -11.41
N LEU A 94 -14.29 -8.91 -10.49
CA LEU A 94 -13.91 -8.47 -9.15
C LEU A 94 -13.18 -9.58 -8.36
N HIS A 95 -13.68 -10.81 -8.44
CA HIS A 95 -13.03 -11.97 -7.84
C HIS A 95 -11.71 -12.32 -8.52
N ILE A 96 -11.63 -12.21 -9.85
CA ILE A 96 -10.38 -12.42 -10.59
C ILE A 96 -9.32 -11.41 -10.15
N LEU A 97 -9.65 -10.13 -10.01
CA LEU A 97 -8.72 -9.11 -9.54
C LEU A 97 -8.20 -9.43 -8.13
N CYS A 98 -9.09 -9.78 -7.20
CA CYS A 98 -8.70 -10.12 -5.82
C CYS A 98 -7.87 -11.41 -5.75
N GLY A 99 -8.24 -12.43 -6.53
CA GLY A 99 -7.52 -13.70 -6.61
C GLY A 99 -6.14 -13.56 -7.24
N MET A 100 -6.04 -12.82 -8.35
CA MET A 100 -4.77 -12.49 -8.99
C MET A 100 -3.88 -11.68 -8.05
N GLY A 101 -4.43 -10.66 -7.38
CA GLY A 101 -3.71 -9.85 -6.40
C GLY A 101 -3.15 -10.71 -5.25
N SER A 102 -3.96 -11.63 -4.72
CA SER A 102 -3.54 -12.56 -3.67
C SER A 102 -2.42 -13.51 -4.14
N LEU A 103 -2.56 -14.10 -5.33
CA LEU A 103 -1.54 -14.98 -5.92
C LEU A 103 -0.22 -14.24 -6.17
N LEU A 104 -0.28 -13.04 -6.75
CA LEU A 104 0.89 -12.20 -7.01
C LEU A 104 1.57 -11.77 -5.71
N SER A 105 0.81 -11.51 -4.66
CA SER A 105 1.34 -11.19 -3.33
C SER A 105 2.13 -12.37 -2.74
N ILE A 106 1.63 -13.60 -2.90
CA ILE A 106 2.33 -14.82 -2.52
C ILE A 106 3.63 -14.99 -3.33
N MET A 107 3.59 -14.75 -4.64
CA MET A 107 4.79 -14.79 -5.48
C MET A 107 5.85 -13.78 -5.02
N ALA A 108 5.42 -12.55 -4.70
CA ALA A 108 6.30 -11.50 -4.18
C ALA A 108 6.93 -11.89 -2.82
N LEU A 109 6.14 -12.53 -1.94
CA LEU A 109 6.57 -13.02 -0.63
C LEU A 109 7.75 -14.00 -0.76
N PHE A 110 7.64 -14.95 -1.67
CA PHE A 110 8.67 -15.97 -1.94
C PHE A 110 9.79 -15.50 -2.90
N ASN A 111 9.86 -14.21 -3.20
CA ASN A 111 10.85 -13.60 -4.10
C ASN A 111 10.82 -14.11 -5.54
N TYR A 112 9.67 -14.58 -6.03
CA TYR A 112 9.53 -15.05 -7.40
C TYR A 112 9.19 -13.85 -8.31
N TRP A 113 10.18 -13.35 -9.05
CA TRP A 113 10.03 -12.15 -9.91
C TRP A 113 9.41 -10.95 -9.17
N ARG A 114 9.90 -10.71 -7.95
CA ARG A 114 9.28 -9.82 -6.97
C ARG A 114 8.91 -8.44 -7.51
N GLY A 115 9.78 -7.78 -8.28
CA GLY A 115 9.46 -6.45 -8.84
C GLY A 115 8.25 -6.47 -9.78
N TYR A 116 8.14 -7.49 -10.64
CA TYR A 116 6.96 -7.64 -11.51
C TYR A 116 5.72 -8.01 -10.71
N SER A 117 5.83 -8.92 -9.75
CA SER A 117 4.71 -9.29 -8.88
C SER A 117 4.18 -8.09 -8.09
N LEU A 118 5.07 -7.28 -7.50
CA LEU A 118 4.69 -6.05 -6.78
C LEU A 118 4.11 -4.99 -7.71
N PHE A 119 4.65 -4.84 -8.93
CA PHE A 119 4.10 -3.92 -9.92
C PHE A 119 2.67 -4.29 -10.29
N LEU A 120 2.41 -5.57 -10.54
CA LEU A 120 1.07 -6.05 -10.84
C LEU A 120 0.13 -5.95 -9.62
N CYS A 121 0.60 -6.27 -8.41
CA CYS A 121 -0.18 -6.05 -7.18
C CYS A 121 -0.59 -4.58 -7.04
N TRP A 122 0.38 -3.67 -7.22
CA TRP A 122 0.14 -2.24 -7.15
C TRP A 122 -0.87 -1.77 -8.20
N LEU A 123 -0.74 -2.24 -9.44
CA LEU A 123 -1.66 -1.87 -10.52
C LEU A 123 -3.09 -2.37 -10.27
N LEU A 124 -3.24 -3.62 -9.81
CA LEU A 124 -4.54 -4.21 -9.45
C LEU A 124 -5.16 -3.47 -8.26
N TYR A 125 -4.38 -3.18 -7.23
CA TYR A 125 -4.86 -2.48 -6.04
C TYR A 125 -5.22 -1.01 -6.35
N LEU A 126 -4.40 -0.31 -7.15
CA LEU A 126 -4.71 1.03 -7.64
C LEU A 126 -6.04 1.05 -8.40
N SER A 127 -6.27 0.04 -9.24
CA SER A 127 -7.51 -0.07 -10.01
C SER A 127 -8.73 -0.17 -9.09
N LEU A 128 -8.64 -0.94 -8.02
CA LEU A 128 -9.69 -1.08 -7.00
C LEU A 128 -9.88 0.21 -6.18
N VAL A 129 -8.79 0.87 -5.76
CA VAL A 129 -8.86 2.12 -4.98
C VAL A 129 -9.45 3.27 -5.79
N VAL A 130 -9.08 3.43 -7.06
CA VAL A 130 -9.54 4.55 -7.90
C VAL A 130 -11.06 4.55 -8.10
N LEU A 131 -11.68 3.36 -8.18
CA LEU A 131 -13.12 3.23 -8.40
C LEU A 131 -13.88 2.79 -7.14
N GLY A 132 -13.17 2.43 -6.07
CA GLY A 132 -13.77 1.94 -4.84
C GLY A 132 -14.21 3.04 -3.86
N SER A 133 -14.24 4.31 -4.27
CA SER A 133 -14.72 5.42 -3.44
C SER A 133 -16.21 5.27 -3.13
N PRO A 134 -16.65 5.43 -1.86
CA PRO A 134 -15.93 5.98 -0.72
C PRO A 134 -15.20 4.96 0.16
N PHE A 135 -15.31 3.66 -0.13
CA PHE A 135 -14.84 2.59 0.74
C PHE A 135 -13.33 2.35 0.67
N LEU A 136 -12.72 2.57 -0.50
CA LEU A 136 -11.29 2.41 -0.76
C LEU A 136 -10.70 3.77 -1.14
N SER A 137 -10.23 4.51 -0.13
CA SER A 137 -9.42 5.74 -0.29
C SER A 137 -8.97 6.29 1.06
N PHE A 138 -8.98 5.45 2.10
CA PHE A 138 -8.58 5.87 3.42
C PHE A 138 -7.05 6.08 3.46
N GLN A 139 -6.57 6.71 4.53
CA GLN A 139 -5.15 7.05 4.65
C GLN A 139 -4.23 5.83 4.49
N TRP A 140 -4.65 4.64 4.96
CA TRP A 140 -3.89 3.40 4.80
C TRP A 140 -3.88 2.87 3.36
N ASP A 141 -4.97 3.04 2.59
CA ASP A 141 -5.02 2.61 1.19
C ASP A 141 -4.04 3.46 0.36
N ASN A 142 -4.04 4.78 0.59
CA ASN A 142 -3.10 5.70 -0.04
C ASN A 142 -1.65 5.40 0.35
N LEU A 143 -1.39 5.14 1.64
CA LEU A 143 -0.06 4.75 2.10
C LEU A 143 0.41 3.44 1.47
N LEU A 144 -0.48 2.44 1.31
CA LEU A 144 -0.15 1.18 0.64
C LEU A 144 0.19 1.41 -0.85
N LEU A 145 -0.54 2.28 -1.54
CA LEU A 145 -0.23 2.64 -2.92
C LEU A 145 1.14 3.32 -3.06
N GLU A 146 1.46 4.27 -2.18
CA GLU A 146 2.73 4.98 -2.23
C GLU A 146 3.91 4.08 -1.82
N SER A 147 3.77 3.35 -0.72
CA SER A 147 4.81 2.42 -0.25
C SER A 147 5.00 1.25 -1.21
N GLY A 148 3.90 0.74 -1.77
CA GLY A 148 3.90 -0.27 -2.82
C GLY A 148 4.58 0.20 -4.10
N PHE A 149 4.33 1.44 -4.53
CA PHE A 149 5.03 2.02 -5.68
C PHE A 149 6.55 2.07 -5.45
N LEU A 150 6.99 2.55 -4.28
CA LEU A 150 8.42 2.57 -3.94
C LEU A 150 9.01 1.15 -3.82
N ALA A 151 8.24 0.18 -3.35
CA ALA A 151 8.66 -1.22 -3.22
C ALA A 151 8.99 -1.86 -4.58
N ILE A 152 8.28 -1.47 -5.66
CA ILE A 152 8.57 -1.94 -7.02
C ILE A 152 10.02 -1.60 -7.40
N TRP A 153 10.40 -0.34 -7.21
CA TRP A 153 11.73 0.15 -7.55
C TRP A 153 12.80 -0.38 -6.61
N LEU A 154 12.45 -0.56 -5.33
CA LEU A 154 13.36 -1.13 -4.33
C LEU A 154 13.69 -2.61 -4.62
N ALA A 155 12.71 -3.38 -5.08
CA ALA A 155 12.90 -4.77 -5.51
C ALA A 155 13.65 -4.86 -6.85
N GLY A 156 13.26 -4.02 -7.81
CA GLY A 156 13.75 -4.05 -9.18
C GLY A 156 13.22 -5.24 -10.00
N PHE A 157 13.41 -5.19 -11.32
CA PHE A 157 12.84 -6.15 -12.28
C PHE A 157 13.74 -7.35 -12.62
N LYS A 158 14.70 -7.68 -11.74
CA LYS A 158 15.55 -8.87 -11.94
C LYS A 158 15.06 -9.99 -11.03
N ARG A 159 15.47 -11.21 -11.36
CA ARG A 159 15.05 -12.43 -10.65
C ARG A 159 15.46 -12.46 -9.17
N TRP A 160 16.53 -11.74 -8.81
CA TRP A 160 17.09 -11.72 -7.46
C TRP A 160 17.19 -10.29 -6.94
N ASP A 161 16.99 -10.13 -5.63
CA ASP A 161 17.11 -8.84 -4.94
C ASP A 161 18.50 -8.24 -5.15
N GLN A 162 18.54 -6.95 -5.47
CA GLN A 162 19.78 -6.22 -5.67
C GLN A 162 20.02 -5.25 -4.55
N LYS A 163 21.28 -4.79 -4.44
CA LYS A 163 21.61 -3.70 -3.54
C LYS A 163 20.70 -2.50 -3.86
N PRO A 164 19.94 -2.01 -2.87
CA PRO A 164 18.98 -0.94 -3.10
C PRO A 164 19.72 0.35 -3.49
N SER A 165 19.15 1.11 -4.42
CA SER A 165 19.69 2.42 -4.78
C SER A 165 19.57 3.38 -3.59
N PRO A 166 20.63 4.14 -3.23
CA PRO A 166 20.57 5.14 -2.17
C PRO A 166 19.44 6.16 -2.37
N PHE A 167 19.14 6.51 -3.61
CA PHE A 167 18.05 7.43 -3.95
C PHE A 167 16.68 6.84 -3.59
N ILE A 168 16.44 5.56 -3.91
CA ILE A 168 15.18 4.89 -3.59
C ILE A 168 15.02 4.74 -2.08
N LEU A 169 16.09 4.39 -1.36
CA LEU A 169 16.09 4.34 0.10
C LEU A 169 15.76 5.69 0.71
N PHE A 170 16.36 6.77 0.20
CA PHE A 170 16.04 8.12 0.63
C PHE A 170 14.56 8.44 0.46
N THR A 171 13.94 8.07 -0.68
CA THR A 171 12.51 8.28 -0.90
C THR A 171 11.64 7.45 0.05
N VAL A 172 12.03 6.22 0.39
CA VAL A 172 11.34 5.42 1.41
C VAL A 172 11.43 6.09 2.79
N TYR A 173 12.60 6.60 3.17
CA TYR A 173 12.73 7.35 4.42
C TYR A 173 11.96 8.66 4.40
N LEU A 174 11.90 9.36 3.26
CA LEU A 174 11.08 10.55 3.10
C LEU A 174 9.60 10.24 3.25
N LEU A 175 9.12 9.11 2.74
CA LEU A 175 7.74 8.65 2.93
C LEU A 175 7.43 8.40 4.41
N LEU A 176 8.33 7.71 5.12
CA LEU A 176 8.19 7.47 6.56
C LEU A 176 8.20 8.76 7.37
N PHE A 177 9.14 9.66 7.06
CA PHE A 177 9.20 10.99 7.66
C PHE A 177 7.89 11.74 7.43
N ARG A 178 7.40 11.77 6.19
CA ARG A 178 6.16 12.45 5.82
C ARG A 178 4.98 11.87 6.58
N LEU A 179 4.86 10.54 6.67
CA LEU A 179 3.80 9.88 7.43
C LEU A 179 3.80 10.34 8.90
N MET A 180 4.95 10.27 9.56
CA MET A 180 5.07 10.64 10.97
C MET A 180 4.84 12.14 11.20
N PHE A 181 5.44 12.98 10.36
CA PHE A 181 5.32 14.43 10.43
C PHE A 181 3.88 14.88 10.22
N PHE A 182 3.22 14.43 9.14
CA PHE A 182 1.84 14.83 8.85
C PHE A 182 0.85 14.27 9.86
N SER A 183 1.09 13.08 10.43
CA SER A 183 0.25 12.55 11.52
C SER A 183 0.24 13.46 12.76
N GLY A 184 1.33 14.20 13.01
CA GLY A 184 1.40 15.23 14.04
C GLY A 184 0.83 16.57 13.56
N TYR A 185 1.24 17.03 12.38
CA TYR A 185 0.84 18.33 11.84
C TYR A 185 -0.68 18.49 11.74
N VAL A 186 -1.40 17.48 11.24
CA VAL A 186 -2.86 17.57 11.07
C VAL A 186 -3.61 17.76 12.40
N LYS A 187 -3.03 17.29 13.51
CA LYS A 187 -3.59 17.48 14.86
C LYS A 187 -3.46 18.92 15.34
N LEU A 188 -2.39 19.61 14.97
CA LEU A 188 -2.23 21.04 15.27
C LEU A 188 -3.03 21.90 14.27
N ALA A 189 -3.04 21.50 12.99
CA ALA A 189 -3.77 22.18 11.93
C ALA A 189 -5.29 22.11 12.10
N SER A 190 -5.83 21.17 12.88
CA SER A 190 -7.25 21.11 13.21
C SER A 190 -7.72 22.27 14.10
N ASN A 191 -6.80 23.06 14.68
CA ASN A 191 -7.08 24.12 15.64
C ASN A 191 -7.86 23.66 16.88
N ASP A 192 -7.80 22.37 17.20
CA ASP A 192 -8.41 21.81 18.39
C ASP A 192 -7.58 22.20 19.64
N PRO A 193 -8.18 22.89 20.63
CA PRO A 193 -7.50 23.26 21.87
C PRO A 193 -6.88 22.08 22.60
N VAL A 194 -7.43 20.87 22.48
CA VAL A 194 -6.94 19.66 23.16
C VAL A 194 -5.56 19.25 22.64
N TRP A 195 -5.29 19.41 21.35
CA TRP A 195 -3.96 19.17 20.76
C TRP A 195 -2.99 20.30 21.04
N TRP A 196 -3.45 21.56 21.00
CA TRP A 196 -2.62 22.73 21.30
C TRP A 196 -2.20 22.84 22.76
N ASN A 197 -3.09 22.46 23.69
CA ASN A 197 -2.81 22.43 25.13
C ASN A 197 -2.06 21.15 25.56
N LEU A 198 -1.72 20.26 24.61
CA LEU A 198 -1.03 18.99 24.86
C LEU A 198 -1.78 18.04 25.80
N THR A 199 -3.09 18.22 25.99
CA THR A 199 -3.92 17.36 26.85
C THR A 199 -4.53 16.17 26.11
N ALA A 200 -4.38 16.09 24.78
CA ALA A 200 -5.01 15.04 23.98
C ALA A 200 -4.70 13.60 24.43
N LEU A 201 -3.48 13.33 24.88
CA LEU A 201 -3.09 11.99 25.31
C LEU A 201 -3.81 11.53 26.59
N SER A 202 -4.37 12.45 27.38
CA SER A 202 -5.15 12.11 28.57
C SER A 202 -6.46 11.40 28.23
N LEU A 203 -6.98 11.56 27.01
CA LEU A 203 -8.24 10.93 26.56
C LEU A 203 -8.04 10.03 25.33
N HIS A 204 -6.89 10.15 24.66
CA HIS A 204 -6.63 9.48 23.38
C HIS A 204 -6.81 7.96 23.45
N PHE A 205 -6.22 7.32 24.47
CA PHE A 205 -6.28 5.87 24.61
C PHE A 205 -7.65 5.33 25.04
N GLU A 206 -8.50 6.17 25.65
CA GLU A 206 -9.89 5.84 25.99
C GLU A 206 -10.82 5.93 24.78
N THR A 207 -10.54 6.88 23.87
CA THR A 207 -11.44 7.28 22.78
C THR A 207 -10.98 6.82 21.40
N GLN A 208 -9.85 6.11 21.31
CA GLN A 208 -9.34 5.62 20.05
C GLN A 208 -10.36 4.68 19.36
N PRO A 209 -10.57 4.82 18.03
CA PRO A 209 -11.59 4.06 17.31
C PRO A 209 -11.28 2.56 17.23
N LEU A 210 -10.00 2.18 17.41
CA LEU A 210 -9.54 0.79 17.47
C LEU A 210 -8.92 0.54 18.85
N PRO A 211 -9.74 0.31 19.89
CA PRO A 211 -9.22 0.05 21.23
C PRO A 211 -8.45 -1.26 21.24
N HIS A 212 -7.31 -1.27 21.94
CA HIS A 212 -6.53 -2.48 22.16
C HIS A 212 -6.23 -2.65 23.65
N ALA A 213 -5.99 -3.89 24.08
CA ALA A 213 -5.84 -4.25 25.49
C ALA A 213 -4.72 -3.47 26.22
N LEU A 214 -3.66 -3.06 25.50
CA LEU A 214 -2.59 -2.28 26.14
C LEU A 214 -2.93 -0.80 26.26
N GLY A 215 -3.95 -0.29 25.56
CA GLY A 215 -4.36 1.12 25.62
C GLY A 215 -4.71 1.56 27.03
N TRP A 216 -5.36 0.69 27.81
CA TRP A 216 -5.63 0.95 29.23
C TRP A 216 -4.33 1.12 30.03
N TYR A 217 -3.34 0.25 29.83
CA TYR A 217 -2.07 0.37 30.54
C TYR A 217 -1.30 1.63 30.15
N PHE A 218 -1.25 1.96 28.84
CA PHE A 218 -0.61 3.19 28.36
C PHE A 218 -1.28 4.45 28.89
N HIS A 219 -2.60 4.44 29.07
CA HIS A 219 -3.33 5.55 29.66
C HIS A 219 -2.94 5.80 31.13
N GLN A 220 -2.53 4.76 31.87
CA GLN A 220 -2.12 4.89 33.28
C GLN A 220 -0.65 5.32 33.46
N ILE A 221 0.14 5.41 32.39
CA ILE A 221 1.54 5.85 32.44
C ILE A 221 1.57 7.38 32.64
N PRO A 222 2.48 7.91 33.49
CA PRO A 222 2.63 9.35 33.72
C PRO A 222 2.98 10.16 32.47
#